data_AF-A0A6A5HLI4-F1
#
_entry.id   AF-A0A6A5HLI4-F1
#
_cell.length_a   1.000
_cell.length_b   1.000
_cell.length_c   1.000
_cell.angle_alpha   90.00
_cell.angle_beta   90.00
_cell.angle_gamma   90.00
#
_symmetry.space_group_name_H-M   'P 1'
#
loop_
_entity.id
_entity.type
_entity.pdbx_description
1 polymer ?
#
loop_
_entity_poly.entity_id
_entity_poly.type
_entity_poly.pdbx_seq_one_letter_code
_entity_poly.pdbx_strand_id
1 'polypeptide(L)'
;MPVPEEKEFVMRHCFSKWYTDEFGPKEIRYNIPWSMQLYCKRHCLEAYLFCWKEGSGWSIDADYEVKFVGKRKSFGVKGTVRFDGYE
;
A
#
# COMPACT_ATOMS: atom_id res chain seq x y z
N MET A 1 -6.96 -12.79 -18.96
CA MET A 1 -7.81 -13.46 -17.95
C MET A 1 -8.73 -12.40 -17.34
N PRO A 2 -10.06 -12.62 -17.19
CA PRO A 2 -10.90 -11.65 -16.53
C PRO A 2 -10.67 -11.76 -15.02
N VAL A 3 -9.95 -10.82 -14.44
CA VAL A 3 -9.93 -10.57 -13.00
C VAL A 3 -10.57 -9.21 -12.83
N PRO A 4 -11.88 -9.17 -12.53
CA PRO A 4 -12.32 -8.85 -11.17
C PRO A 4 -13.61 -9.63 -10.77
N GLU A 5 -13.90 -9.87 -9.49
CA GLU A 5 -14.60 -8.88 -8.67
C GLU A 5 -14.05 -8.85 -7.24
N GLU A 6 -12.79 -8.45 -7.09
CA GLU A 6 -12.39 -7.80 -5.84
C GLU A 6 -12.94 -6.36 -5.96
N LYS A 7 -13.74 -5.88 -5.00
CA LYS A 7 -14.25 -4.49 -5.01
C LYS A 7 -13.40 -3.56 -4.17
N GLU A 8 -12.72 -4.16 -3.20
CA GLU A 8 -11.83 -3.56 -2.23
C GLU A 8 -10.94 -4.68 -1.67
N PHE A 9 -9.75 -4.33 -1.19
CA PHE A 9 -8.92 -5.25 -0.42
C PHE A 9 -8.30 -4.53 0.78
N VAL A 10 -7.92 -5.31 1.78
CA VAL A 10 -7.23 -4.82 2.97
C VAL A 10 -5.91 -5.55 3.13
N MET A 11 -4.82 -4.80 3.11
CA MET A 11 -3.48 -5.28 3.46
C MET A 11 -3.16 -4.91 4.90
N ARG A 12 -2.55 -5.83 5.66
CA ARG A 12 -2.16 -5.60 7.05
C ARG A 12 -0.75 -6.12 7.29
N HIS A 13 0.10 -5.27 7.84
CA HIS A 13 1.45 -5.66 8.20
C HIS A 13 1.84 -5.06 9.56
N CYS A 14 2.55 -5.86 10.37
CA CYS A 14 3.07 -5.45 11.67
C CYS A 14 4.59 -5.28 11.54
N PHE A 15 5.05 -4.04 11.45
CA PHE A 15 6.47 -3.73 11.34
C PHE A 15 7.16 -3.96 12.69
N SER A 16 8.19 -4.80 12.70
CA SER A 16 8.79 -5.31 13.94
C SER A 16 9.87 -4.40 14.55
N LYS A 17 10.22 -3.27 13.92
CA LYS A 17 11.31 -2.37 14.38
C LYS A 17 11.01 -0.87 14.16
N TRP A 18 11.68 -0.04 14.96
CA TRP A 18 11.55 1.43 15.00
C TRP A 18 12.26 2.17 13.86
N TYR A 19 13.06 1.46 13.07
CA TYR A 19 13.73 1.96 11.87
C TYR A 19 13.59 0.89 10.81
N THR A 20 12.61 1.06 9.93
CA THR A 20 12.43 0.15 8.82
C THR A 20 12.43 0.98 7.56
N ASP A 21 13.34 0.64 6.67
CA ASP A 21 13.18 0.82 5.23
C ASP A 21 12.82 -0.57 4.68
N GLU A 22 11.75 -1.14 5.25
CA GLU A 22 11.38 -2.54 5.03
C GLU A 22 10.06 -2.59 4.26
N PHE A 23 10.06 -3.40 3.20
CA PHE A 23 8.84 -3.79 2.54
C PHE A 23 8.19 -4.92 3.31
N GLY A 24 6.90 -4.77 3.60
CA GLY A 24 6.04 -5.88 3.94
C GLY A 24 5.96 -6.91 2.80
N PRO A 25 5.39 -8.09 3.07
CA PRO A 25 5.25 -9.13 2.06
C PRO A 25 4.46 -8.64 0.85
N LYS A 26 4.78 -9.21 -0.32
CA LYS A 26 3.99 -8.98 -1.53
C LYS A 26 2.68 -9.77 -1.45
N GLU A 27 1.55 -9.09 -1.58
CA GLU A 27 0.22 -9.70 -1.68
C GLU A 27 -0.30 -9.57 -3.12
N ILE A 28 -0.83 -10.64 -3.69
CA ILE A 28 -1.44 -10.59 -5.03
C ILE A 28 -2.90 -10.14 -4.89
N ARG A 29 -3.24 -8.99 -5.47
CA ARG A 29 -4.60 -8.40 -5.51
C ARG A 29 -4.90 -7.94 -6.93
N TYR A 30 -6.07 -8.26 -7.46
CA TYR A 30 -6.37 -8.05 -8.89
C TYR A 30 -5.33 -8.63 -9.86
N ASN A 31 -4.67 -9.74 -9.50
CA ASN A 31 -3.55 -10.32 -10.27
C ASN A 31 -2.34 -9.37 -10.43
N ILE A 32 -2.19 -8.43 -9.50
CA ILE A 32 -1.07 -7.49 -9.41
C ILE A 32 -0.39 -7.72 -8.06
N PRO A 33 0.95 -7.77 -7.98
CA PRO A 33 1.63 -7.78 -6.70
C PRO A 33 1.62 -6.39 -6.07
N TRP A 34 1.21 -6.32 -4.81
CA TRP A 34 1.22 -5.11 -4.00
C TRP A 34 2.11 -5.30 -2.77
N SER A 35 2.77 -4.27 -2.29
CA SER A 35 3.43 -4.30 -0.98
C SER A 35 3.29 -2.96 -0.26
N MET A 36 3.33 -3.01 1.07
CA MET A 36 3.41 -1.81 1.89
C MET A 36 4.86 -1.60 2.32
N GLN A 37 5.30 -0.36 2.36
CA GLN A 37 6.56 0.03 2.98
C GLN A 37 6.24 1.04 4.06
N LEU A 38 6.92 0.90 5.20
CA LEU A 38 6.91 1.90 6.25
C LEU A 38 8.30 2.47 6.36
N TYR A 39 8.43 3.78 6.15
CA TYR A 39 9.69 4.51 6.18
C TYR A 39 9.70 5.53 7.32
N CYS A 40 10.63 5.38 8.26
CA CYS A 40 10.76 6.27 9.41
C CYS A 40 11.87 7.30 9.16
N LYS A 41 11.51 8.58 9.04
CA LYS A 41 12.45 9.71 9.04
C LYS A 41 12.49 10.34 10.43
N ARG A 42 13.52 11.15 10.72
CA ARG A 42 13.78 11.76 12.04
C ARG A 42 12.55 12.33 12.77
N HIS A 43 11.56 12.87 12.05
CA HIS A 43 10.38 13.52 12.63
C HIS A 43 9.05 13.06 12.03
N CYS A 44 9.06 12.09 11.12
CA CYS A 44 7.83 11.61 10.49
C CYS A 44 7.90 10.13 10.14
N LEU A 45 6.73 9.52 10.12
CA LEU A 45 6.53 8.15 9.67
C LEU A 45 5.74 8.22 8.36
N GLU A 46 6.32 7.69 7.29
CA GLU A 46 5.74 7.66 5.96
C GLU A 46 5.32 6.22 5.65
N ALA A 47 4.08 6.04 5.20
CA ALA A 47 3.59 4.75 4.72
C ALA A 47 3.34 4.86 3.22
N TYR A 48 3.85 3.89 2.48
CA TYR A 48 3.74 3.80 1.03
C TYR A 48 3.05 2.49 0.64
N LEU A 49 2.20 2.57 -0.38
CA LEU A 49 1.62 1.41 -1.06
C LEU A 49 2.26 1.31 -2.43
N PHE A 50 2.92 0.18 -2.71
CA PHE A 50 3.57 -0.10 -3.98
C PHE A 50 2.71 -1.01 -4.83
N CYS A 51 2.46 -0.59 -6.06
CA CYS A 51 1.90 -1.40 -7.13
C CYS A 51 3.06 -1.89 -8.00
N TRP A 52 3.34 -3.19 -8.02
CA TRP A 52 4.43 -3.79 -8.79
C TRP A 52 3.96 -4.32 -10.15
N LYS A 53 2.98 -3.64 -10.76
CA LYS A 53 2.54 -3.98 -12.10
C LYS A 53 3.58 -3.49 -13.11
N GLU A 54 4.10 -4.39 -13.92
CA GLU A 54 5.08 -4.08 -14.96
C GLU A 54 4.42 -3.61 -16.26
N GLY A 55 5.18 -2.88 -17.08
CA GLY A 55 4.76 -2.35 -18.37
C GLY A 55 4.13 -0.96 -18.29
N SER A 56 3.94 -0.34 -19.45
CA SER A 56 3.35 0.99 -19.61
C SER A 56 1.90 0.92 -20.13
N GLY A 57 1.22 2.07 -20.19
CA GLY A 57 -0.11 2.21 -20.80
C GLY A 57 -1.29 1.74 -19.94
N TRP A 58 -1.05 1.44 -18.66
CA TRP A 58 -2.10 1.16 -17.68
C TRP A 58 -2.15 2.25 -16.61
N SER A 59 -3.34 2.45 -16.05
CA SER A 59 -3.55 3.25 -14.84
C SER A 59 -4.50 2.53 -13.89
N ILE A 60 -4.37 2.79 -12.59
CA ILE A 60 -5.26 2.30 -11.54
C ILE A 60 -5.66 3.49 -10.68
N ASP A 61 -6.93 3.88 -10.74
CA ASP A 61 -7.51 4.83 -9.81
C ASP A 61 -8.06 4.07 -8.60
N ALA A 62 -7.76 4.53 -7.39
CA ALA A 62 -8.16 3.86 -6.16
C ALA A 62 -8.54 4.85 -5.06
N ASP A 63 -9.64 4.57 -4.39
CA ASP A 63 -9.94 5.14 -3.08
C ASP A 63 -9.23 4.30 -2.02
N TYR A 64 -8.60 4.98 -1.06
CA TYR A 64 -7.84 4.29 -0.03
C TYR A 64 -8.17 4.80 1.38
N GLU A 65 -7.99 3.91 2.35
CA GLU A 65 -7.94 4.24 3.77
C GLU A 65 -6.69 3.59 4.38
N VAL A 66 -5.81 4.41 4.97
CA VAL A 66 -4.66 3.93 5.75
C VAL A 66 -4.97 4.12 7.21
N LYS A 67 -4.81 3.05 8.00
CA LYS A 67 -5.01 3.06 9.46
C LYS A 67 -3.75 2.57 10.17
N PHE A 68 -3.20 3.42 11.03
CA PHE A 68 -2.20 3.03 12.01
C PHE A 68 -2.89 2.59 13.29
N VAL A 69 -2.72 1.32 13.64
CA VAL A 69 -3.37 0.71 14.80
C VAL A 69 -2.36 0.60 15.94
N GLY A 70 -2.38 1.58 16.85
CA GLY A 70 -1.57 1.56 18.07
C GLY A 70 -2.33 0.93 19.25
N LYS A 71 -1.59 0.49 20.29
CA LYS A 71 -2.17 -0.12 21.50
C LYS A 71 -3.13 0.81 22.27
N ARG A 72 -2.93 2.13 22.18
CA ARG A 72 -3.71 3.14 22.93
C ARG A 72 -4.58 4.03 22.04
N LYS A 73 -4.10 4.34 20.84
CA LYS A 73 -4.78 5.19 19.87
C LYS A 73 -4.51 4.65 18.48
N SER A 74 -5.51 4.80 17.63
CA SER A 74 -5.39 4.56 16.19
C SER A 74 -5.64 5.87 15.45
N PHE A 75 -4.94 6.07 14.36
CA PHE A 75 -5.14 7.21 13.46
C PHE A 75 -5.28 6.70 12.04
N GLY A 76 -6.03 7.42 11.21
CA GLY A 76 -6.21 7.03 9.82
C GLY A 76 -6.47 8.21 8.91
N VAL A 77 -6.15 8.00 7.64
CA VAL A 77 -6.32 8.97 6.56
C VAL A 77 -7.06 8.27 5.43
N LYS A 78 -7.97 9.00 4.79
CA LYS A 78 -8.66 8.56 3.58
C LYS A 78 -8.28 9.49 2.43
N GLY A 79 -8.28 8.96 1.22
CA GLY A 79 -8.01 9.75 0.03
C GLY A 79 -8.22 8.96 -1.25
N THR A 80 -7.86 9.59 -2.36
CA THR A 80 -7.89 9.00 -3.69
C THR A 80 -6.50 9.08 -4.28
N VAL A 81 -6.08 8.06 -5.03
CA VAL A 81 -4.76 8.01 -5.67
C VAL A 81 -4.89 7.40 -7.06
N ARG A 82 -4.00 7.81 -7.96
CA ARG A 82 -3.82 7.20 -9.27
C ARG A 82 -2.41 6.63 -9.36
N PHE A 83 -2.31 5.36 -9.74
CA PHE A 83 -1.07 4.70 -10.11
C PHE A 83 -0.99 4.63 -11.63
N ASP A 84 0.12 5.08 -12.20
CA ASP A 84 0.38 5.00 -13.63
C ASP A 84 1.58 4.10 -13.89
N GLY A 85 1.53 3.32 -14.98
CA GLY A 85 2.66 2.53 -15.45
C GLY A 85 3.70 3.43 -16.11
N TYR A 86 4.87 3.56 -15.49
CA TYR A 86 6.03 4.27 -16.05
C TYR A 86 6.82 3.36 -17.00
N GLU A 87 7.50 3.96 -17.99
CA GLU A 87 8.37 3.27 -18.96
C GLU A 87 9.64 2.70 -18.32
#